data_AF-A0A850R8G1-F1
#
_entry.id   AF-A0A850R8G1-F1
#
_cell.length_a   1.000
_cell.length_b   1.000
_cell.length_c   1.000
_cell.angle_alpha   90.00
_cell.angle_beta   90.00
_cell.angle_gamma   90.00
#
_symmetry.space_group_name_H-M   'P 1'
#
loop_
_entity.id
_entity.type
_entity.pdbx_description
1 polymer ?
#
loop_
_entity_poly.entity_id
_entity_poly.type
_entity_poly.pdbx_seq_one_letter_code
_entity_poly.pdbx_strand_id
1 'polypeptide(L)'
;MNTTDSLKTVNEWTNKNVERMTSFGELNVRLFEKLAARQMDAVNLYMDHSMRLMKLATESKGYNDLFKGQVDATKELSERVMAESKATMQFFGDARDEYRVWFEKSLNDVSEDLRKSVAV
;
A
#
# COMPACT_ATOMS: atom_id res chain seq x y z
N MET A 1 39.26 16.13 -20.57
CA MET A 1 37.80 16.40 -20.55
C MET A 1 37.51 17.60 -21.43
N ASN A 2 36.68 17.41 -22.46
CA ASN A 2 36.09 18.54 -23.19
C ASN A 2 34.95 19.09 -22.32
N THR A 3 34.86 20.41 -22.14
CA THR A 3 33.92 21.09 -21.23
C THR A 3 32.46 20.66 -21.45
N THR A 4 32.13 20.24 -22.67
CA THR A 4 30.82 19.70 -23.06
C THR A 4 30.48 18.35 -22.42
N ASP A 5 31.46 17.47 -22.21
CA ASP A 5 31.24 16.15 -21.60
C ASP A 5 31.02 16.27 -20.08
N SER A 6 31.76 17.18 -19.43
CA SER A 6 31.57 17.51 -18.02
C SER A 6 30.16 18.06 -17.75
N LEU A 7 29.67 18.95 -18.62
CA LEU A 7 28.33 19.54 -18.51
C LEU A 7 27.22 18.51 -18.72
N LYS A 8 27.41 17.54 -19.63
CA LYS A 8 26.46 16.42 -19.82
C LYS A 8 26.40 15.52 -18.60
N THR A 9 27.55 15.14 -18.04
CA THR A 9 27.61 14.28 -16.84
C THR A 9 26.94 14.95 -15.64
N VAL A 10 27.15 16.25 -15.42
CA VAL A 10 26.47 16.99 -14.36
C VAL A 10 24.96 17.04 -14.58
N ASN A 11 24.50 17.27 -15.82
CA ASN A 11 23.07 17.32 -16.14
C ASN A 11 22.39 15.94 -15.98
N GLU A 12 23.03 14.86 -16.46
CA GLU A 12 22.55 13.48 -16.25
C GLU A 12 22.46 13.13 -14.76
N TRP A 13 23.49 13.49 -13.98
CA TRP A 13 23.51 13.26 -12.54
C TRP A 13 22.40 14.05 -11.83
N THR A 14 22.21 15.34 -12.17
CA THR A 14 21.11 16.15 -11.62
C THR A 14 19.74 15.55 -11.96
N ASN A 15 19.50 15.15 -13.21
CA ASN A 15 18.22 14.57 -13.61
C ASN A 15 17.94 13.24 -12.89
N LYS A 16 18.93 12.34 -12.78
CA LYS A 16 18.79 11.08 -12.03
C LYS A 16 18.49 11.31 -10.55
N ASN A 17 19.09 12.32 -9.92
CA ASN A 17 18.79 12.65 -8.52
C ASN A 17 17.36 13.18 -8.35
N VAL A 18 16.89 14.02 -9.28
CA VAL A 18 15.50 14.50 -9.30
C VAL A 18 14.54 13.32 -9.50
N GLU A 19 14.82 12.40 -10.43
CA GLU A 19 14.01 11.21 -10.66
C GLU A 19 13.95 10.27 -9.43
N ARG A 20 15.05 10.10 -8.69
CA ARG A 20 15.03 9.33 -7.44
C ARG A 20 14.16 9.99 -6.36
N MET A 21 14.22 11.31 -6.21
CA MET A 21 13.35 12.04 -5.27
C MET A 21 11.88 11.94 -5.69
N THR A 22 11.57 12.11 -6.97
CA THR A 22 10.22 11.99 -7.49
C THR A 22 9.66 10.58 -7.28
N SER A 23 10.42 9.55 -7.65
CA SER A 23 9.98 8.15 -7.48
C SER A 23 9.82 7.75 -6.02
N PHE A 24 10.61 8.31 -5.10
CA PHE A 24 10.38 8.15 -3.67
C PHE A 24 9.06 8.82 -3.22
N GLY A 25 8.77 10.03 -3.69
CA GLY A 25 7.50 10.70 -3.42
C GLY A 25 6.30 9.90 -3.92
N GLU A 26 6.36 9.43 -5.16
CA GLU A 26 5.34 8.58 -5.77
C GLU A 26 5.12 7.28 -5.00
N LEU A 27 6.20 6.64 -4.52
CA LEU A 27 6.12 5.44 -3.69
C LEU A 27 5.32 5.72 -2.41
N ASN A 28 5.63 6.81 -1.70
CA ASN A 28 4.90 7.16 -0.48
C ASN A 28 3.42 7.45 -0.78
N VAL A 29 3.11 8.19 -1.84
CA VAL A 29 1.72 8.46 -2.25
C VAL A 29 0.97 7.16 -2.53
N ARG A 30 1.56 6.25 -3.30
CA ARG A 30 0.94 4.95 -3.61
C ARG A 30 0.68 4.11 -2.35
N LEU A 31 1.61 4.09 -1.40
CA LEU A 31 1.41 3.40 -0.12
C LEU A 31 0.27 4.05 0.69
N PHE A 32 0.19 5.38 0.69
CA PHE A 32 -0.91 6.11 1.31
C PHE A 32 -2.25 5.84 0.65
N GLU A 33 -2.33 5.79 -0.68
CA GLU A 33 -3.54 5.45 -1.42
C GLU A 33 -4.02 4.03 -1.08
N LYS A 34 -3.10 3.05 -1.03
CA LYS A 34 -3.41 1.68 -0.61
C LYS A 34 -3.93 1.62 0.83
N LEU A 35 -3.35 2.40 1.74
CA LEU A 35 -3.84 2.52 3.12
C LEU A 35 -5.23 3.17 3.19
N ALA A 36 -5.44 4.25 2.44
CA ALA A 36 -6.71 4.97 2.41
C ALA A 36 -7.84 4.09 1.84
N ALA A 37 -7.57 3.34 0.78
CA ALA A 37 -8.52 2.36 0.23
C ALA A 37 -8.95 1.35 1.29
N ARG A 38 -8.01 0.84 2.08
CA ARG A 38 -8.34 -0.09 3.18
C ARG A 38 -9.12 0.52 4.32
N GLN A 39 -8.84 1.77 4.68
CA GLN A 39 -9.67 2.46 5.67
C GLN A 39 -11.11 2.60 5.17
N MET A 40 -11.32 2.85 3.87
CA MET A 40 -12.67 2.84 3.28
C MET A 40 -13.31 1.45 3.31
N ASP A 41 -12.56 0.39 3.04
CA ASP A 41 -13.06 -0.99 3.14
C ASP A 41 -13.52 -1.32 4.58
N ALA A 42 -12.72 -0.93 5.59
CA ALA A 42 -13.09 -1.06 6.99
C ALA A 42 -14.36 -0.26 7.35
N VAL A 43 -14.50 0.98 6.85
CA VAL A 43 -15.70 1.80 7.06
C VAL A 43 -16.94 1.15 6.44
N ASN A 44 -16.84 0.65 5.22
CA ASN A 44 -17.93 -0.07 4.55
C ASN A 44 -18.34 -1.31 5.35
N LEU A 45 -17.37 -2.05 5.89
CA LEU A 45 -17.61 -3.20 6.73
C LEU A 45 -18.38 -2.85 8.02
N TYR A 46 -18.05 -1.74 8.68
CA TYR A 46 -18.81 -1.28 9.85
C TYR A 46 -20.23 -0.82 9.48
N MET A 47 -20.40 -0.17 8.33
CA MET A 47 -21.73 0.24 7.87
C MET A 47 -22.61 -0.98 7.53
N ASP A 48 -22.07 -1.97 6.83
CA ASP A 48 -22.74 -3.25 6.55
C ASP A 48 -23.19 -3.94 7.84
N HIS A 49 -22.28 -4.01 8.83
CA HIS A 49 -22.56 -4.62 10.12
C HIS A 49 -23.69 -3.86 10.86
N SER A 50 -23.64 -2.53 10.84
CA SER A 50 -24.66 -1.69 11.47
C SER A 50 -26.04 -1.86 10.82
N MET A 51 -26.10 -1.89 9.49
CA MET A 51 -27.35 -2.15 8.76
C MET A 51 -27.95 -3.51 9.09
N ARG A 52 -27.11 -4.53 9.30
CA ARG A 52 -27.58 -5.87 9.67
C ARG A 52 -28.09 -5.96 11.09
N LEU A 53 -27.42 -5.33 12.05
CA LEU A 53 -27.94 -5.23 13.42
C LEU A 53 -29.30 -4.53 13.42
N MET A 54 -29.45 -3.48 12.64
CA MET A 54 -30.72 -2.78 12.48
C MET A 54 -31.79 -3.69 11.87
N LYS A 55 -31.48 -4.44 10.80
CA LYS A 55 -32.40 -5.45 10.24
C LYS A 55 -32.79 -6.53 11.24
N LEU A 56 -31.82 -7.07 11.98
CA LEU A 56 -32.07 -8.07 13.03
C LEU A 56 -33.07 -7.53 14.07
N ALA A 57 -32.86 -6.30 14.52
CA ALA A 57 -33.72 -5.65 15.50
C ALA A 57 -35.14 -5.39 14.97
N THR A 58 -35.31 -5.10 13.67
CA THR A 58 -36.62 -4.81 13.08
C THR A 58 -37.37 -6.04 12.57
N GLU A 59 -36.67 -7.11 12.17
CA GLU A 59 -37.26 -8.25 11.46
C GLU A 59 -37.34 -9.54 12.28
N SER A 60 -36.65 -9.64 13.44
CA SER A 60 -36.69 -10.86 14.24
C SER A 60 -38.07 -11.10 14.86
N LYS A 61 -38.74 -12.19 14.48
CA LYS A 61 -40.07 -12.57 15.02
C LYS A 61 -39.99 -13.52 16.24
N GLY A 62 -38.80 -13.76 16.79
CA GLY A 62 -38.62 -14.53 18.01
C GLY A 62 -37.16 -14.84 18.36
N TYR A 63 -36.94 -15.47 19.53
CA TYR A 63 -35.63 -15.79 20.09
C TYR A 63 -34.74 -16.67 19.18
N ASN A 64 -35.35 -17.57 18.40
CA ASN A 64 -34.63 -18.44 17.46
C ASN A 64 -34.00 -17.65 16.29
N ASP A 65 -34.68 -16.62 15.80
CA ASP A 65 -34.17 -15.76 14.71
C ASP A 65 -33.06 -14.83 15.22
N LEU A 66 -33.18 -14.33 16.45
CA LEU A 66 -32.13 -13.56 17.11
C LEU A 66 -30.86 -14.39 17.30
N PHE A 67 -30.99 -15.63 17.78
CA PHE A 67 -29.85 -16.49 18.04
C PHE A 67 -29.13 -16.88 16.75
N LYS A 68 -29.87 -17.28 15.69
CA LYS A 68 -29.28 -17.52 14.36
C LYS A 68 -28.60 -16.27 13.81
N GLY A 69 -29.25 -15.12 13.89
CA GLY A 69 -28.69 -13.86 13.43
C GLY A 69 -27.42 -13.44 14.17
N GLN A 70 -27.32 -13.70 15.48
CA GLN A 70 -26.10 -13.47 16.25
C GLN A 70 -24.96 -14.40 15.86
N VAL A 71 -25.26 -15.69 15.63
CA VAL A 71 -24.25 -16.68 15.19
C VAL A 71 -23.73 -16.32 13.79
N ASP A 72 -24.63 -15.97 12.85
CA ASP A 72 -24.25 -15.58 11.50
C ASP A 72 -23.46 -14.26 11.48
N ALA A 73 -23.89 -13.26 12.26
CA ALA A 73 -23.16 -12.00 12.41
C ALA A 73 -21.77 -12.19 13.00
N THR A 74 -21.63 -13.09 13.98
CA THR A 74 -20.34 -13.40 14.62
C THR A 74 -19.41 -14.15 13.67
N LYS A 75 -19.93 -15.13 12.95
CA LYS A 75 -19.16 -15.92 11.99
C LYS A 75 -18.63 -15.03 10.86
N GLU A 76 -19.49 -14.17 10.31
CA GLU A 76 -19.06 -13.23 9.28
C GLU A 76 -18.07 -12.19 9.81
N LEU A 77 -18.26 -11.67 11.03
CA LEU A 77 -17.27 -10.78 11.65
C LEU A 77 -15.91 -11.46 11.77
N SER A 78 -15.89 -12.73 12.20
CA SER A 78 -14.66 -13.52 12.30
C SER A 78 -13.98 -13.72 10.95
N GLU A 79 -14.74 -14.10 9.92
CA GLU A 79 -14.24 -14.26 8.54
C GLU A 79 -13.68 -12.94 8.00
N ARG A 80 -14.39 -11.83 8.20
CA ARG A 80 -13.95 -10.50 7.75
C ARG A 80 -12.73 -9.98 8.51
N VAL A 81 -12.63 -10.21 9.82
CA VAL A 81 -11.43 -9.87 10.62
C VAL A 81 -10.22 -10.67 10.16
N MET A 82 -10.38 -11.97 9.86
CA MET A 82 -9.30 -12.78 9.30
C MET A 82 -8.87 -12.28 7.91
N ALA A 83 -9.82 -11.89 7.06
CA ALA A 83 -9.54 -11.30 5.76
C ALA A 83 -8.74 -9.99 5.89
N GLU A 84 -9.16 -9.08 6.77
CA GLU A 84 -8.45 -7.82 7.07
C GLU A 84 -7.06 -8.05 7.65
N SER A 85 -6.89 -9.04 8.53
CA SER A 85 -5.59 -9.41 9.08
C SER A 85 -4.62 -9.88 8.00
N LYS A 86 -5.08 -10.79 7.12
CA LYS A 86 -4.29 -11.28 5.98
C LYS A 86 -3.96 -10.14 5.01
N ALA A 87 -4.93 -9.31 4.70
CA ALA A 87 -4.74 -8.13 3.87
C ALA A 87 -3.66 -7.24 4.51
N THR A 88 -3.80 -6.87 5.78
CA THR A 88 -2.83 -6.06 6.53
C THR A 88 -1.42 -6.61 6.41
N MET A 89 -1.24 -7.92 6.63
CA MET A 89 0.05 -8.59 6.50
C MET A 89 0.62 -8.50 5.08
N GLN A 90 -0.23 -8.67 4.05
CA GLN A 90 0.16 -8.54 2.65
C GLN A 90 0.62 -7.11 2.32
N PHE A 91 -0.06 -6.08 2.83
CA PHE A 91 0.35 -4.68 2.59
C PHE A 91 1.73 -4.38 3.16
N PHE A 92 2.04 -4.88 4.37
CA PHE A 92 3.38 -4.71 4.92
C PHE A 92 4.45 -5.44 4.10
N GLY A 93 4.12 -6.61 3.54
CA GLY A 93 4.97 -7.32 2.59
C GLY A 93 5.21 -6.51 1.33
N ASP A 94 4.14 -6.07 0.68
CA ASP A 94 4.20 -5.27 -0.55
C ASP A 94 4.96 -3.96 -0.32
N ALA A 95 4.71 -3.25 0.78
CA ALA A 95 5.41 -2.01 1.11
C ALA A 95 6.92 -2.25 1.27
N ARG A 96 7.31 -3.31 1.99
CA ARG A 96 8.71 -3.70 2.15
C ARG A 96 9.36 -3.98 0.79
N ASP A 97 8.68 -4.73 -0.06
CA ASP A 97 9.21 -5.10 -1.38
C ASP A 97 9.31 -3.88 -2.31
N GLU A 98 8.33 -2.98 -2.30
CA GLU A 98 8.39 -1.73 -3.07
C GLU A 98 9.55 -0.82 -2.61
N TYR A 99 9.79 -0.68 -1.30
CA TYR A 99 10.98 0.04 -0.80
C TYR A 99 12.28 -0.65 -1.18
N ARG A 100 12.32 -1.99 -1.13
CA ARG A 100 13.50 -2.77 -1.52
C ARG A 100 13.81 -2.56 -3.00
N VAL A 101 12.82 -2.65 -3.87
CA VAL A 101 12.97 -2.43 -5.32
C VAL A 101 13.45 -1.01 -5.60
N TRP A 102 12.87 0.00 -4.93
CA TRP A 102 13.33 1.39 -5.06
C TRP A 102 14.79 1.56 -4.63
N PHE A 103 15.20 0.89 -3.55
CA PHE A 103 16.58 0.93 -3.05
C PHE A 103 17.55 0.23 -4.01
N GLU A 104 17.20 -0.96 -4.51
CA GLU A 104 18.00 -1.69 -5.51
C GLU A 104 18.16 -0.87 -6.79
N LYS A 105 17.09 -0.23 -7.27
CA LYS A 105 17.14 0.68 -8.42
C LYS A 105 18.07 1.87 -8.15
N SER A 106 17.95 2.50 -6.99
CA SER A 106 18.79 3.63 -6.60
C SER A 106 20.28 3.25 -6.54
N LEU A 107 20.61 2.07 -6.01
CA LEU A 107 21.99 1.57 -5.98
C LEU A 107 22.53 1.22 -7.37
N ASN A 108 21.71 0.62 -8.24
CA ASN A 108 22.10 0.33 -9.61
C ASN A 108 22.40 1.63 -10.38
N ASP A 109 21.56 2.65 -10.23
CA ASP A 109 21.79 3.95 -10.85
C ASP A 109 23.12 4.59 -10.37
N VAL A 110 23.42 4.50 -9.07
CA VAL A 110 24.70 4.99 -8.51
C VAL A 110 25.89 4.16 -9.01
N SER A 111 25.75 2.84 -9.11
CA SER A 111 26.80 1.96 -9.60
C SER A 111 27.11 2.22 -11.08
N GLU A 112 26.10 2.46 -11.89
CA GLU A 112 26.26 2.88 -13.29
C GLU A 112 26.97 4.24 -13.40
N ASP A 113 26.58 5.21 -12.56
CA ASP A 113 27.22 6.52 -12.54
C ASP A 113 28.71 6.42 -12.14
N LEU A 114 29.04 5.58 -11.16
CA LEU A 114 30.43 5.31 -10.74
C LEU A 114 31.23 4.56 -11.81
N ARG A 115 30.61 3.62 -12.53
CA ARG A 115 31.29 2.93 -13.65
C ARG A 115 31.55 3.87 -14.81
N LYS A 116 30.62 4.78 -15.11
CA LYS A 116 30.82 5.82 -16.13
C LYS A 116 31.90 6.82 -15.73
N SER A 117 32.03 7.14 -14.44
CA SER A 117 33.06 8.08 -13.97
C SER A 117 34.46 7.47 -13.84
N VAL A 118 34.56 6.14 -13.65
CA VAL A 118 35.84 5.40 -13.59
C VAL A 118 36.28 4.87 -14.97
N ALA A 119 35.36 4.71 -15.92
CA ALA A 119 35.66 4.33 -17.32
C ALA A 119 36.10 5.52 -18.21
N VAL A 120 36.20 6.72 -17.62
CA VAL A 120 36.73 7.98 -18.20
C VAL A 120 38.06 8.29 -17.53
#